data_AF-A0A392S9P2-F1
#
_entry.id   AF-A0A392S9P2-F1
#
_cell.length_a   1.000
_cell.length_b   1.000
_cell.length_c   1.000
_cell.angle_alpha   90.00
_cell.angle_beta   90.00
_cell.angle_gamma   90.00
#
_symmetry.space_group_name_H-M   'P 1'
#
loop_
_entity.id
_entity.type
_entity.pdbx_description
1 polymer ?
#
loop_
_entity_poly.entity_id
_entity_poly.type
_entity_poly.pdbx_seq_one_letter_code
_entity_poly.pdbx_strand_id
1 'polypeptide(L)'
;TFLANLLEDSEGNPLLDSEARRRTSTKLIDTKRLLGCKTQAGLEAFFLEMTSAVVKLRQAKNAKKKAAAAAGASGSTPSGT
;
A
#
# COMPACT_ATOMS: atom_id res chain seq x y z
N THR A 1 0.81 0.52 -23.47
CA THR A 1 0.00 1.18 -22.42
C THR A 1 0.78 1.12 -21.11
N PHE A 2 1.26 2.24 -20.59
CA PHE A 2 1.95 2.27 -19.29
C PHE A 2 0.91 2.05 -18.19
N LEU A 3 1.03 0.94 -17.46
CA LEU A 3 0.23 0.68 -16.26
C LEU A 3 0.64 1.71 -15.19
N ALA A 4 -0.09 2.83 -15.13
CA ALA A 4 0.07 3.80 -14.07
C ALA A 4 -0.29 3.08 -12.76
N ASN A 5 0.70 2.89 -11.88
CA ASN A 5 0.48 2.36 -10.54
C ASN A 5 -0.18 3.46 -9.71
N LEU A 6 -1.48 3.68 -9.91
CA LEU A 6 -2.24 4.74 -9.28
C LEU A 6 -2.35 4.44 -7.79
N LEU A 7 -1.88 5.38 -6.96
CA LEU A 7 -1.94 5.21 -5.51
C LEU A 7 -3.35 5.56 -5.03
N GLU A 8 -3.99 4.63 -4.35
CA GLU A 8 -5.35 4.79 -3.85
C GLU A 8 -5.34 4.79 -2.31
N ASP A 9 -6.27 5.53 -1.73
CA ASP A 9 -6.51 5.53 -0.29
C ASP A 9 -7.16 4.22 0.17
N SER A 10 -7.57 4.16 1.44
CA SER A 10 -8.23 2.96 2.00
C SER A 10 -9.64 2.74 1.45
N GLU A 11 -10.25 3.78 0.90
CA GLU A 11 -11.61 3.84 0.40
C GLU A 11 -11.66 3.64 -1.14
N GLY A 12 -10.49 3.51 -1.79
CA GLY A 12 -10.36 3.30 -3.23
C GLY A 12 -10.31 4.59 -4.04
N ASN A 13 -10.19 5.75 -3.40
CA ASN A 13 -10.10 7.02 -4.10
C ASN A 13 -8.65 7.30 -4.54
N PRO A 14 -8.47 7.97 -5.70
CA PRO A 14 -7.17 8.50 -6.13
C PRO A 14 -6.51 9.37 -5.07
N LEU A 15 -5.31 9.00 -4.61
CA LEU A 15 -4.52 9.87 -3.75
C LEU A 15 -3.93 11.01 -4.61
N LEU A 16 -4.19 12.26 -4.26
CA LEU A 16 -3.63 13.43 -4.97
C LEU A 16 -2.43 14.02 -4.22
N ASP A 17 -1.48 14.63 -4.94
CA ASP A 17 -0.40 15.42 -4.35
C ASP A 17 -0.86 16.86 -4.04
N SER A 18 0.05 17.70 -3.54
CA SER A 18 -0.22 19.11 -3.23
C SER A 18 -0.56 19.95 -4.46
N GLU A 19 -0.27 19.46 -5.67
CA GLU A 19 -0.63 20.08 -6.95
C GLU A 19 -1.88 19.43 -7.56
N ALA A 20 -2.64 18.67 -6.75
CA ALA A 20 -3.82 17.91 -7.16
C ALA A 20 -3.56 16.87 -8.27
N ARG A 21 -2.32 16.47 -8.49
CA ARG A 21 -1.99 15.40 -9.44
C ARG A 21 -2.15 14.04 -8.77
N ARG A 22 -2.66 13.06 -9.53
CA ARG A 22 -2.81 11.68 -9.04
C ARG A 22 -1.43 11.11 -8.72
N ARG A 23 -1.20 10.84 -7.44
CA ARG A 23 0.01 10.19 -6.96
C ARG A 23 0.08 8.81 -7.59
N THR A 24 1.22 8.55 -8.21
CA THR A 24 1.59 7.22 -8.67
C THR A 24 2.54 6.63 -7.65
N SER A 25 2.35 5.35 -7.32
CA SER A 25 3.34 4.58 -6.61
C SER A 25 4.50 4.32 -7.57
N THR A 26 5.67 4.84 -7.23
CA THR A 26 6.93 4.32 -7.76
C THR A 26 7.13 2.93 -7.17
N LYS A 27 6.72 1.90 -7.92
CA LYS A 27 7.12 0.53 -7.60
C LYS A 27 8.64 0.45 -7.78
N LEU A 28 9.39 0.61 -6.69
CA LEU A 28 10.81 0.34 -6.65
C LEU A 28 11.00 -1.15 -6.90
N ILE A 29 11.42 -1.46 -8.13
CA ILE A 29 11.80 -2.81 -8.54
C ILE A 29 13.31 -2.95 -8.37
N ASP A 30 13.74 -4.06 -7.76
CA ASP A 30 15.14 -4.45 -7.78
C ASP A 30 15.47 -4.97 -9.19
N THR A 31 15.89 -4.04 -10.06
CA THR A 31 16.20 -4.31 -11.46
C THR A 31 17.41 -5.21 -11.62
N LYS A 32 18.36 -5.19 -10.66
CA LYS A 32 19.53 -6.08 -10.68
C LYS A 32 19.10 -7.51 -10.48
N ARG A 33 18.22 -7.75 -9.50
CA ARG A 33 17.69 -9.08 -9.22
C ARG A 33 16.77 -9.57 -10.33
N LEU A 34 15.94 -8.69 -10.91
CA LEU A 34 15.12 -9.00 -12.09
C LEU A 34 15.96 -9.41 -13.30
N LEU A 35 17.00 -8.65 -13.64
CA LEU A 35 17.92 -8.98 -14.74
C LEU A 35 18.78 -10.22 -14.44
N GLY A 36 18.94 -10.57 -13.17
CA GLY A 36 19.64 -11.78 -12.71
C GLY A 36 18.79 -13.06 -12.79
N CYS A 37 17.47 -12.96 -12.97
CA CYS A 37 16.59 -14.11 -13.13
C CYS A 37 16.84 -14.80 -14.48
N LYS A 38 17.41 -16.01 -14.45
CA LYS A 38 17.69 -16.80 -15.65
C LYS A 38 16.62 -17.84 -15.97
N THR A 39 15.67 -18.06 -15.05
CA THR A 39 14.64 -19.10 -15.15
C THR A 39 13.25 -18.50 -14.95
N GLN A 40 12.26 -19.10 -15.60
CA GLN A 40 10.84 -18.77 -15.47
C GLN A 40 10.41 -18.76 -13.99
N ALA A 41 10.76 -19.81 -13.24
CA ALA A 41 10.46 -19.92 -11.82
C ALA A 41 11.08 -18.78 -10.97
N GLY A 42 12.29 -18.32 -11.35
CA GLY A 42 12.94 -17.20 -10.67
C GLY A 42 12.24 -15.86 -10.93
N LEU A 43 11.71 -15.65 -12.13
CA LEU A 43 10.89 -14.48 -12.44
C LEU A 43 9.56 -14.52 -11.69
N GLU A 44 8.87 -15.66 -11.69
CA GLU A 44 7.60 -15.84 -10.97
C GLU A 44 7.76 -15.60 -9.47
N ALA A 45 8.82 -16.16 -8.86
CA ALA A 45 9.14 -15.92 -7.46
C ALA A 45 9.42 -14.43 -7.17
N PHE A 46 10.15 -13.73 -8.05
CA PHE A 46 10.41 -12.30 -7.91
C PHE A 46 9.12 -11.47 -7.92
N PHE A 47 8.24 -11.70 -8.89
CA PHE A 47 6.96 -10.97 -8.99
C PHE A 47 6.01 -11.31 -7.83
N LEU A 48 6.02 -12.57 -7.37
CA LEU A 48 5.25 -13.00 -6.21
C LEU A 48 5.74 -12.31 -4.93
N GLU A 49 7.05 -12.26 -4.72
CA GLU A 49 7.67 -11.58 -3.57
C GLU A 49 7.30 -10.09 -3.56
N MET A 50 7.50 -9.41 -4.71
CA MET A 50 7.16 -8.00 -4.89
C MET A 50 5.68 -7.72 -4.59
N THR A 51 4.77 -8.57 -5.08
CA THR A 51 3.34 -8.44 -4.84
C THR A 51 2.99 -8.70 -3.37
N SER A 52 3.59 -9.73 -2.76
CA SER A 52 3.35 -10.07 -1.35
C SER A 52 3.79 -8.95 -0.40
N ALA A 53 4.91 -8.29 -0.69
CA ALA A 53 5.43 -7.18 0.11
C ALA A 53 4.45 -6.00 0.09
N VAL A 54 3.90 -5.67 -1.09
CA VAL A 54 2.87 -4.63 -1.24
C VAL A 54 1.60 -4.99 -0.47
N VAL A 55 1.15 -6.25 -0.56
CA VAL A 55 -0.04 -6.73 0.17
C VAL A 55 0.17 -6.65 1.68
N LYS A 56 1.31 -7.12 2.19
CA LYS A 56 1.65 -7.04 3.62
C LYS A 56 1.72 -5.60 4.12
N LEU A 57 2.32 -4.69 3.34
CA LEU A 57 2.36 -3.27 3.68
C LEU A 57 0.95 -2.66 3.76
N ARG A 58 0.07 -2.99 2.80
CA ARG A 58 -1.34 -2.56 2.84
C ARG A 58 -2.04 -3.08 4.09
N GLN A 59 -1.86 -4.36 4.41
CA GLN A 59 -2.45 -4.98 5.61
C GLN A 59 -1.94 -4.30 6.88
N ALA A 60 -0.64 -4.07 7.01
CA ALA A 60 -0.04 -3.38 8.16
C ALA A 60 -0.58 -1.94 8.30
N LYS A 61 -0.70 -1.19 7.20
CA LYS A 61 -1.29 0.15 7.20
C LYS A 61 -2.74 0.14 7.66
N ASN A 62 -3.53 -0.83 7.18
CA ASN A 62 -4.93 -0.97 7.56
C ASN A 62 -5.09 -1.44 9.01
N ALA A 63 -4.23 -2.33 9.49
CA ALA A 63 -4.20 -2.76 10.90
C ALA A 63 -3.86 -1.58 11.82
N LYS A 64 -2.90 -0.74 11.43
CA LYS A 64 -2.57 0.49 12.16
C LYS A 64 -3.73 1.49 12.19
N LYS A 65 -4.47 1.66 11.08
CA LYS A 65 -5.69 2.50 11.04
C LYS A 65 -6.79 1.94 11.95
N LYS A 66 -6.99 0.61 11.95
CA LYS A 66 -7.97 -0.06 12.83
C LYS A 66 -7.59 0.07 14.32
N ALA A 67 -6.31 -0.06 14.66
CA ALA A 67 -5.82 0.14 16.01
C ALA A 67 -5.94 1.61 16.45
N ALA A 68 -5.63 2.57 15.58
CA ALA A 68 -5.78 4.00 15.87
C ALA A 68 -7.25 4.41 16.04
N ALA A 69 -8.17 3.86 15.23
CA ALA A 69 -9.61 4.10 15.39
C ALA A 69 -10.17 3.49 16.68
N ALA A 70 -9.65 2.33 17.11
CA ALA A 70 -10.02 1.72 18.40
C ALA A 70 -9.45 2.50 19.60
N ALA A 71 -8.24 3.05 19.48
CA ALA A 71 -7.60 3.86 20.53
C ALA A 71 -8.19 5.28 20.65
N GLY A 72 -8.77 5.82 19.56
CA GLY A 72 -9.45 7.12 19.57
C GLY A 72 -10.89 7.10 20.09
N ALA A 73 -11.45 5.92 20.41
CA ALA A 73 -12.81 5.77 20.93
C ALA A 73 -12.94 5.99 22.46
N SER A 74 -11.85 6.32 23.18
CA SER A 74 -11.92 6.78 24.57
C SER A 74 -12.13 8.28 24.64
N GLY A 75 -13.37 8.72 24.43
CA GLY A 75 -13.74 10.12 24.50
C GLY A 75 -15.25 10.38 24.50
N SER A 76 -16.05 9.52 25.11
CA SER A 76 -17.44 9.83 25.44
C SER A 76 -17.59 9.92 26.95
N THR A 77 -17.50 11.14 27.49
CA THR A 77 -17.97 11.43 28.84
C THR A 77 -19.50 11.26 28.87
N PRO A 78 -20.09 10.48 29.79
CA PRO A 78 -21.53 10.51 30.00
C PRO A 78 -21.87 11.83 30.69
N SER A 79 -22.64 12.69 30.01
CA SER A 79 -23.26 13.86 30.63
C SER A 79 -24.39 13.37 31.52
N GLY A 80 -24.18 13.37 32.84
CA GLY A 80 -25.22 13.10 33.82
C GLY A 80 -26.20 14.26 33.89
N THR A 81 -27.49 13.95 33.85
CA THR A 81 -28.59 14.80 34.34
C THR A 81 -28.87 14.50 35.79
#